data_AF-A0A7S3KR19-F1
#
_entry.id   AF-A0A7S3KR19-F1
#
_cell.length_a   1.000
_cell.length_b   1.000
_cell.length_c   1.000
_cell.angle_alpha   90.00
_cell.angle_beta   90.00
_cell.angle_gamma   90.00
#
_symmetry.space_group_name_H-M   'P 1'
#
loop_
_entity.id
_entity.type
_entity.pdbx_description
1 polymer ?
#
loop_
_entity_poly.entity_id
_entity_poly.type
_entity_poly.pdbx_seq_one_letter_code
_entity_poly.pdbx_strand_id
1 'polypeptide(L)'
;HMNKTVLLLSILFCLIVTVSARLEMVAEICRHGSRVPQRDTFGTKYSNGLGMPTPSGLRQHYLLGIELRRRYMKGYPNVHQLVDPVFDPNEAHVRSTQTARTVQSVYSQLLGLFPVGIADELEPELADVAIPLIKLPNLDSVVDSLGSEAIKAGMQPVSVRNFHRDVDRFLAFGDCPYMSNDFIRRSEDPEVWKELDEQFRPIIFNQIAQAF
;
A
#
# COMPACT_ATOMS: atom_id res chain seq x y z
N HIS A 1 41.56 -38.36 -26.97
CA HIS A 1 40.31 -38.70 -26.25
C HIS A 1 39.91 -37.67 -25.16
N MET A 2 40.41 -36.42 -25.19
CA MET A 2 40.27 -35.45 -24.08
C MET A 2 39.12 -34.44 -24.22
N ASN A 3 38.35 -34.47 -25.33
CA ASN A 3 37.38 -33.40 -25.64
C ASN A 3 36.00 -33.57 -24.99
N LYS A 4 35.55 -34.81 -24.73
CA LYS A 4 34.19 -35.04 -24.20
C LYS A 4 34.09 -34.75 -22.71
N THR A 5 35.09 -35.16 -21.93
CA THR A 5 35.14 -34.93 -20.47
C THR A 5 35.30 -33.45 -20.15
N VAL A 6 36.18 -32.74 -20.87
CA VAL A 6 36.35 -31.29 -20.69
C VAL A 6 35.06 -30.56 -21.07
N LEU A 7 34.40 -30.92 -22.17
CA LEU A 7 33.11 -30.32 -22.54
C LEU A 7 32.01 -30.60 -21.51
N LEU A 8 31.92 -31.82 -20.98
CA LEU A 8 30.96 -32.16 -19.92
C LEU A 8 31.23 -31.39 -18.62
N LEU A 9 32.49 -31.28 -18.20
CA LEU A 9 32.88 -30.48 -17.03
C LEU A 9 32.63 -28.99 -17.26
N SER A 10 32.79 -28.50 -18.50
CA SER A 10 32.50 -27.11 -18.87
C SER A 10 31.00 -26.82 -18.85
N ILE A 11 30.17 -27.73 -19.36
CA ILE A 11 28.71 -27.63 -19.31
C ILE A 11 28.22 -27.74 -17.87
N LEU A 12 28.76 -28.69 -17.09
CA LEU A 12 28.44 -28.83 -15.67
C LEU A 12 28.86 -27.57 -14.89
N PHE A 13 30.03 -27.00 -15.17
CA PHE A 13 30.47 -25.74 -14.58
C PHE A 13 29.57 -24.56 -14.99
N CYS A 14 29.19 -24.44 -16.27
CA CYS A 14 28.21 -23.43 -16.72
C CYS A 14 26.82 -23.62 -16.11
N LEU A 15 26.40 -24.86 -15.85
CA LEU A 15 25.16 -25.18 -15.14
C LEU A 15 25.26 -24.89 -13.64
N ILE A 16 26.45 -24.97 -13.04
CA ILE A 16 26.70 -24.60 -11.63
C ILE A 16 26.81 -23.09 -11.48
N VAL A 17 27.39 -22.40 -12.47
CA VAL A 17 27.36 -20.93 -12.61
C VAL A 17 25.99 -20.52 -13.16
N THR A 18 24.93 -20.92 -12.47
CA THR A 18 23.64 -20.26 -12.66
C THR A 18 23.81 -18.81 -12.23
N VAL A 19 23.37 -17.89 -13.07
CA VAL A 19 23.24 -16.48 -12.70
C VAL A 19 22.28 -16.42 -11.51
N SER A 20 22.83 -16.24 -10.32
CA SER A 20 22.04 -15.97 -9.12
C SER A 20 21.63 -14.51 -9.16
N ALA A 21 20.39 -14.25 -9.56
CA ALA A 21 19.79 -12.93 -9.44
C ALA A 21 19.28 -12.77 -8.00
N ARG A 22 19.89 -11.85 -7.25
CA ARG A 22 19.49 -11.51 -5.89
C ARG A 22 18.62 -10.25 -5.92
N LEU A 23 17.42 -10.33 -5.34
CA LEU A 23 16.51 -9.19 -5.22
C LEU A 23 17.00 -8.25 -4.12
N GLU A 24 17.49 -7.05 -4.45
CA GLU A 24 18.00 -6.09 -3.45
C GLU A 24 16.98 -5.01 -3.03
N MET A 25 15.96 -4.76 -3.85
CA MET A 25 15.00 -3.68 -3.59
C MET A 25 13.67 -3.95 -4.28
N VAL A 26 12.57 -3.56 -3.63
CA VAL A 26 11.23 -3.50 -4.21
C VAL A 26 10.66 -2.11 -4.02
N ALA A 27 10.12 -1.54 -5.10
CA ALA A 27 9.33 -0.32 -5.05
C ALA A 27 7.88 -0.66 -5.46
N GLU A 28 6.93 -0.40 -4.56
CA GLU A 28 5.51 -0.59 -4.83
C GLU A 28 4.82 0.76 -5.00
N ILE A 29 4.06 0.90 -6.09
CA ILE A 29 3.07 1.97 -6.25
C ILE A 29 1.73 1.29 -6.47
N CYS A 30 0.81 1.50 -5.53
CA CYS A 30 -0.53 0.92 -5.59
C CYS A 30 -1.61 2.00 -5.48
N ARG A 31 -2.75 1.71 -6.09
CA ARG A 31 -3.96 2.51 -5.91
C ARG A 31 -4.64 2.08 -4.61
N HIS A 32 -5.32 3.01 -3.96
CA HIS A 32 -6.23 2.72 -2.86
C HIS A 32 -7.25 1.61 -3.21
N GLY A 33 -7.80 0.96 -2.19
CA GLY A 33 -8.81 -0.08 -2.35
C GLY A 33 -10.17 0.46 -2.79
N SER A 34 -11.16 -0.42 -2.89
CA SER A 34 -12.54 -0.02 -3.15
C SER A 34 -13.03 1.07 -2.19
N ARG A 35 -13.82 2.00 -2.72
CA ARG A 35 -14.28 3.19 -2.01
C ARG A 35 -15.69 3.58 -2.45
N VAL A 36 -16.35 4.33 -1.58
CA VAL A 36 -17.56 5.07 -1.92
C VAL A 36 -17.26 6.06 -3.07
N PRO A 37 -18.23 6.33 -3.97
CA PRO A 37 -18.11 7.39 -4.97
C PRO A 37 -17.69 8.73 -4.35
N GLN A 38 -17.03 9.58 -5.13
CA GLN A 38 -16.63 10.92 -4.64
C GLN A 38 -17.79 11.93 -4.68
N ARG A 39 -18.84 11.62 -5.45
CA ARG A 39 -20.05 12.41 -5.58
C ARG A 39 -21.23 11.44 -5.57
N ASP A 40 -22.34 11.88 -5.00
CA ASP A 40 -23.60 11.15 -5.06
C ASP A 40 -24.40 11.68 -6.25
N THR A 41 -24.41 10.92 -7.34
CA THR A 41 -25.12 11.29 -8.57
C THR A 41 -26.62 10.93 -8.51
N PHE A 42 -27.02 10.03 -7.60
CA PHE A 42 -28.36 9.41 -7.62
C PHE A 42 -29.14 9.54 -6.30
N GLY A 43 -28.72 10.43 -5.40
CA GLY A 43 -29.37 10.59 -4.09
C GLY A 43 -29.18 9.38 -3.16
N THR A 44 -28.14 8.59 -3.38
CA THR A 44 -27.81 7.41 -2.57
C THR A 44 -27.15 7.82 -1.26
N LYS A 45 -27.76 7.43 -0.12
CA LYS A 45 -27.14 7.62 1.20
C LYS A 45 -26.05 6.58 1.46
N TYR A 46 -24.79 6.99 1.31
CA TYR A 46 -23.64 6.17 1.67
C TYR A 46 -23.30 6.31 3.16
N SER A 47 -23.43 5.22 3.92
CA SER A 47 -23.19 5.19 5.38
C SER A 47 -21.78 5.59 5.79
N ASN A 48 -20.78 5.36 4.93
CA ASN A 48 -19.37 5.58 5.25
C ASN A 48 -18.85 6.96 4.80
N GLY A 49 -19.71 7.78 4.18
CA GLY A 49 -19.32 9.06 3.59
C GLY A 49 -18.67 8.95 2.20
N LEU A 50 -18.76 10.02 1.42
CA LEU A 50 -18.23 10.07 0.04
C LEU A 50 -16.71 9.96 0.02
N GLY A 51 -16.18 9.23 -0.95
CA GLY A 51 -14.74 9.06 -1.17
C GLY A 51 -14.00 8.23 -0.11
N MET A 52 -14.69 7.76 0.93
CA MET A 52 -14.14 6.92 1.99
C MET A 52 -13.98 5.46 1.54
N PRO A 53 -12.98 4.73 2.05
CA PRO A 53 -12.78 3.33 1.70
C PRO A 53 -13.96 2.47 2.21
N THR A 54 -14.27 1.41 1.49
CA THR A 54 -15.25 0.41 1.93
C THR A 54 -14.54 -0.69 2.74
N PRO A 55 -15.28 -1.49 3.55
CA PRO A 55 -14.70 -2.68 4.18
C PRO A 55 -14.05 -3.64 3.17
N SER A 56 -14.62 -3.76 1.96
CA SER A 56 -14.01 -4.52 0.87
C SER A 56 -12.68 -3.91 0.41
N GLY A 57 -12.57 -2.58 0.33
CA GLY A 57 -11.31 -1.89 0.01
C GLY A 57 -10.23 -2.08 1.07
N LEU A 58 -10.59 -2.04 2.36
CA LEU A 58 -9.67 -2.33 3.44
C LEU A 58 -9.17 -3.79 3.37
N ARG A 59 -10.08 -4.75 3.14
CA ARG A 59 -9.73 -6.17 2.99
C ARG A 59 -8.83 -6.43 1.79
N GLN A 60 -9.03 -5.73 0.67
CA GLN A 60 -8.17 -5.84 -0.52
C GLN A 60 -6.70 -5.52 -0.16
N HIS A 61 -6.47 -4.41 0.54
CA HIS A 61 -5.12 -4.02 0.96
C HIS A 61 -4.55 -4.93 2.03
N TYR A 62 -5.36 -5.37 3.00
CA TYR A 62 -4.91 -6.35 4.00
C TYR A 62 -4.41 -7.65 3.36
N LEU A 63 -5.16 -8.19 2.40
CA LEU A 63 -4.75 -9.40 1.66
C LEU A 63 -3.51 -9.16 0.80
N LEU A 64 -3.38 -7.97 0.20
CA LEU A 64 -2.17 -7.57 -0.50
C LEU A 64 -0.96 -7.56 0.44
N GLY A 65 -1.09 -7.01 1.65
CA GLY A 65 -0.06 -7.03 2.68
C GLY A 65 0.40 -8.43 3.05
N ILE A 66 -0.54 -9.36 3.25
CA ILE A 66 -0.23 -10.78 3.53
C ILE A 66 0.61 -11.38 2.41
N GLU A 67 0.23 -11.13 1.16
CA GLU A 67 0.94 -11.65 0.00
C GLU A 67 2.35 -11.05 -0.11
N LEU A 68 2.51 -9.76 0.17
CA LEU A 68 3.82 -9.10 0.19
C LEU A 68 4.72 -9.65 1.30
N ARG A 69 4.19 -9.86 2.51
CA ARG A 69 4.92 -10.54 3.62
C ARG A 69 5.39 -11.91 3.20
N ARG A 70 4.50 -12.68 2.57
CA ARG A 70 4.79 -14.04 2.09
C ARG A 70 5.89 -14.03 1.03
N ARG A 71 5.93 -13.03 0.15
CA ARG A 71 6.93 -12.91 -0.92
C ARG A 71 8.28 -12.42 -0.43
N TYR A 72 8.30 -11.39 0.42
CA TYR A 72 9.51 -10.60 0.69
C TYR A 72 10.08 -10.77 2.10
N MET A 73 9.33 -11.33 3.06
CA MET A 73 9.80 -11.51 4.44
C MET A 73 9.94 -12.99 4.83
N LYS A 74 9.07 -13.87 4.30
CA LYS A 74 9.10 -15.31 4.64
C LYS A 74 9.96 -16.18 3.70
N GLY A 75 10.52 -15.57 2.66
CA GLY A 75 11.21 -16.28 1.58
C GLY A 75 10.22 -17.03 0.67
N TYR A 76 10.13 -16.62 -0.59
CA TYR A 76 9.42 -17.37 -1.63
C TYR A 76 10.44 -18.23 -2.40
N PRO A 77 10.08 -19.31 -3.13
CA PRO A 77 11.05 -20.03 -3.94
C PRO A 77 11.86 -19.05 -4.82
N ASN A 78 13.18 -19.08 -4.64
CA ASN A 78 14.15 -18.19 -5.30
C ASN A 78 14.16 -16.72 -4.85
N VAL A 79 13.51 -16.39 -3.73
CA VAL A 79 13.55 -15.05 -3.11
C VAL A 79 14.00 -15.21 -1.66
N HIS A 80 15.13 -14.62 -1.31
CA HIS A 80 15.59 -14.55 0.07
C HIS A 80 14.73 -13.56 0.86
N GLN A 81 14.84 -13.59 2.19
CA GLN A 81 14.24 -12.56 3.04
C GLN A 81 14.86 -11.21 2.70
N LEU A 82 14.04 -10.31 2.16
CA LEU A 82 14.44 -8.97 1.71
C LEU A 82 14.36 -7.94 2.85
N VAL A 83 13.36 -8.08 3.73
CA VAL A 83 13.06 -7.16 4.84
C VAL A 83 12.79 -7.99 6.10
N ASP A 84 13.14 -7.45 7.27
CA ASP A 84 12.84 -8.06 8.55
C ASP A 84 11.33 -8.26 8.77
N PRO A 85 10.89 -9.38 9.39
CA PRO A 85 9.50 -9.59 9.79
C PRO A 85 8.92 -8.50 10.70
N VAL A 86 9.76 -7.77 11.44
CA VAL A 86 9.46 -6.62 12.31
C VAL A 86 9.83 -5.32 11.57
N PHE A 87 9.02 -4.26 11.71
CA PHE A 87 9.26 -3.02 10.98
C PHE A 87 10.54 -2.31 11.44
N ASP A 88 11.49 -2.12 10.51
CA ASP A 88 12.64 -1.22 10.66
C ASP A 88 12.52 -0.04 9.67
N PRO A 89 12.48 1.23 10.15
CA PRO A 89 12.46 2.41 9.28
C PRO A 89 13.70 2.58 8.39
N ASN A 90 14.79 1.86 8.65
CA ASN A 90 15.98 1.82 7.79
C ASN A 90 15.84 0.84 6.61
N GLU A 91 14.93 -0.14 6.71
CA GLU A 91 14.69 -1.14 5.66
C GLU A 91 13.42 -0.84 4.83
N ALA A 92 12.41 -0.22 5.44
CA ALA A 92 11.13 0.03 4.82
C ALA A 92 10.70 1.50 4.86
N HIS A 93 10.47 2.09 3.67
CA HIS A 93 9.90 3.43 3.53
C HIS A 93 8.46 3.36 3.04
N VAL A 94 7.54 3.94 3.82
CA VAL A 94 6.11 3.95 3.48
C VAL A 94 5.61 5.39 3.28
N ARG A 95 4.94 5.63 2.14
CA ARG A 95 4.40 6.93 1.76
C ARG A 95 2.95 6.81 1.29
N SER A 96 2.13 7.83 1.58
CA SER A 96 0.76 7.94 1.09
C SER A 96 0.42 9.38 0.71
N THR A 97 -0.50 9.59 -0.24
CA THR A 97 -1.11 10.92 -0.41
C THR A 97 -1.97 11.27 0.81
N GLN A 98 -2.16 12.56 1.09
CA GLN A 98 -3.00 13.02 2.20
C GLN A 98 -4.51 12.91 1.90
N THR A 99 -5.01 11.69 1.65
CA THR A 99 -6.45 11.41 1.53
C THR A 99 -6.84 10.25 2.42
N ALA A 100 -8.02 10.30 3.05
CA ALA A 100 -8.46 9.27 4.00
C ALA A 100 -8.41 7.85 3.40
N ARG A 101 -8.85 7.69 2.15
CA ARG A 101 -8.82 6.40 1.44
C ARG A 101 -7.41 5.83 1.22
N THR A 102 -6.42 6.66 0.93
CA THR A 102 -5.03 6.19 0.73
C THR A 102 -4.35 5.92 2.05
N VAL A 103 -4.63 6.72 3.09
CA VAL A 103 -4.10 6.51 4.45
C VAL A 103 -4.65 5.21 5.05
N GLN A 104 -5.96 4.99 5.00
CA GLN A 104 -6.55 3.75 5.54
C GLN A 104 -6.19 2.51 4.71
N SER A 105 -6.03 2.66 3.39
CA SER A 105 -5.57 1.56 2.53
C SER A 105 -4.14 1.13 2.91
N VAL A 106 -3.22 2.09 3.10
CA VAL A 106 -1.84 1.74 3.48
C VAL A 106 -1.77 1.12 4.87
N TYR A 107 -2.52 1.63 5.87
CA TYR A 107 -2.57 0.96 7.18
C TYR A 107 -3.19 -0.44 7.11
N SER A 108 -4.21 -0.66 6.27
CA SER A 108 -4.77 -1.99 6.07
C SER A 108 -3.74 -2.95 5.48
N GLN A 109 -2.95 -2.49 4.51
CA GLN A 109 -1.85 -3.25 3.92
C GLN A 109 -0.74 -3.54 4.92
N LEU A 110 -0.38 -2.56 5.73
CA LEU A 110 0.62 -2.71 6.78
C LEU A 110 0.20 -3.73 7.84
N LEU A 111 -1.08 -3.80 8.21
CA LEU A 111 -1.58 -4.85 9.12
C LEU A 111 -1.47 -6.27 8.52
N GLY A 112 -1.44 -6.40 7.19
CA GLY A 112 -1.14 -7.68 6.53
C GLY A 112 0.36 -7.95 6.39
N LEU A 113 1.15 -6.88 6.21
CA LEU A 113 2.59 -6.94 6.01
C LEU A 113 3.37 -7.15 7.32
N PHE A 114 2.96 -6.45 8.37
CA PHE A 114 3.44 -6.49 9.76
C PHE A 114 2.25 -6.80 10.68
N PRO A 115 1.86 -8.08 10.81
CA PRO A 115 0.69 -8.48 11.59
C PRO A 115 0.88 -8.23 13.10
N VAL A 116 -0.21 -8.27 13.84
CA VAL A 116 -0.19 -8.23 15.32
C VAL A 116 0.53 -9.46 15.90
N GLY A 117 1.07 -9.33 17.11
CA GLY A 117 1.76 -10.39 17.85
C GLY A 117 3.25 -10.49 17.53
N ILE A 118 3.83 -9.44 16.94
CA ILE A 118 5.26 -9.38 16.56
C ILE A 118 5.98 -8.13 17.08
N ALA A 119 5.26 -7.22 17.74
CA ALA A 119 5.87 -6.00 18.29
C ALA A 119 6.73 -6.29 19.51
N ASP A 120 7.66 -5.39 19.78
CA ASP A 120 8.52 -5.45 20.96
C ASP A 120 7.70 -5.34 22.25
N GLU A 121 8.16 -6.10 23.25
CA GLU A 121 7.64 -6.02 24.61
C GLU A 121 8.22 -4.79 25.32
N LEU A 122 7.46 -4.25 26.27
CA LEU A 122 7.91 -3.23 27.17
C LEU A 122 8.97 -3.83 28.10
N GLU A 123 10.14 -3.19 28.15
CA GLU A 123 11.17 -3.53 29.13
C GLU A 123 10.59 -3.45 30.55
N PRO A 124 10.71 -4.49 31.39
CA PRO A 124 10.07 -4.54 32.70
C PRO A 124 10.40 -3.34 33.59
N GLU A 125 11.60 -2.79 33.46
CA GLU A 125 12.07 -1.62 34.22
C GLU A 125 11.34 -0.32 33.84
N LEU A 126 10.67 -0.29 32.68
CA LEU A 126 9.94 0.87 32.18
C LEU A 126 8.43 0.81 32.49
N ALA A 127 7.93 -0.28 33.09
CA ALA A 127 6.51 -0.48 33.36
C ALA A 127 5.86 0.69 34.11
N ASP A 128 6.52 1.17 35.17
CA ASP A 128 5.99 2.25 36.02
C ASP A 128 5.97 3.62 35.33
N VAL A 129 6.84 3.85 34.33
CA VAL A 129 6.96 5.12 33.61
C VAL A 129 6.21 5.14 32.28
N ALA A 130 5.75 3.96 31.80
CA ALA A 130 4.94 3.81 30.59
C ALA A 130 3.45 4.18 30.80
N ILE A 131 3.10 4.70 31.96
CA ILE A 131 1.75 5.09 32.35
C ILE A 131 1.58 6.62 32.22
N PRO A 132 0.48 7.13 31.63
CA PRO A 132 0.28 8.57 31.52
C PRO A 132 0.04 9.23 32.89
N LEU A 133 0.45 10.50 33.02
CA LEU A 133 0.21 11.30 34.25
C LEU A 133 -1.27 11.58 34.53
N ILE A 134 -2.15 11.36 33.55
CA ILE A 134 -3.59 11.54 33.69
C ILE A 134 -4.19 10.29 34.33
N LYS A 135 -5.03 10.48 35.36
CA LYS A 135 -5.75 9.37 36.01
C LYS A 135 -6.73 8.72 35.04
N LEU A 136 -6.50 7.45 34.72
CA LEU A 136 -7.41 6.65 33.91
C LEU A 136 -8.33 5.81 34.81
N PRO A 137 -9.63 5.71 34.50
CA PRO A 137 -10.49 4.73 35.15
C PRO A 137 -10.01 3.31 34.80
N ASN A 138 -9.98 2.42 35.79
CA ASN A 138 -9.57 1.00 35.65
C ASN A 138 -8.14 0.80 35.12
N LEU A 139 -7.22 1.73 35.39
CA LEU A 139 -5.84 1.66 34.91
C LEU A 139 -5.18 0.30 35.22
N ASP A 140 -5.22 -0.16 36.47
CA ASP A 140 -4.58 -1.40 36.89
C ASP A 140 -5.09 -2.59 36.05
N SER A 141 -6.41 -2.70 35.86
CA SER A 141 -7.00 -3.74 35.03
C SER A 141 -6.59 -3.65 33.56
N VAL A 142 -6.35 -2.44 33.03
CA VAL A 142 -5.87 -2.25 31.66
C VAL A 142 -4.41 -2.69 31.53
N VAL A 143 -3.56 -2.27 32.48
CA VAL A 143 -2.14 -2.65 32.53
C VAL A 143 -2.00 -4.16 32.68
N ASP A 144 -2.75 -4.78 33.59
CA ASP A 144 -2.78 -6.23 33.76
C ASP A 144 -3.20 -6.96 32.48
N SER A 145 -4.12 -6.37 31.70
CA SER A 145 -4.58 -6.97 30.44
C SER A 145 -3.58 -6.87 29.28
N LEU A 146 -2.62 -5.94 29.37
CA LEU A 146 -1.55 -5.77 28.38
C LEU A 146 -0.35 -6.68 28.69
N GLY A 147 -0.11 -6.97 29.97
CA GLY A 147 1.09 -7.72 30.37
C GLY A 147 2.35 -6.95 29.97
N SER A 148 3.25 -7.59 29.23
CA SER A 148 4.45 -6.96 28.69
C SER A 148 4.24 -6.30 27.33
N GLU A 149 3.05 -6.36 26.73
CA GLU A 149 2.82 -5.74 25.42
C GLU A 149 2.79 -4.20 25.52
N ALA A 150 3.59 -3.51 24.70
CA ALA A 150 3.51 -2.05 24.62
C ALA A 150 2.15 -1.56 24.09
N ILE A 151 1.55 -2.31 23.15
CA ILE A 151 0.23 -2.07 22.59
C ILE A 151 -0.47 -3.41 22.44
N LYS A 152 -1.76 -3.44 22.81
CA LYS A 152 -2.63 -4.63 22.76
C LYS A 152 -2.46 -5.46 21.49
N ALA A 153 -2.44 -6.76 21.69
CA ALA A 153 -2.20 -7.81 20.70
C ALA A 153 -0.79 -7.74 20.09
N GLY A 154 0.19 -7.09 20.73
CA GLY A 154 1.53 -6.89 20.17
C GLY A 154 1.49 -6.16 18.82
N MET A 155 0.66 -5.12 18.72
CA MET A 155 0.55 -4.30 17.51
C MET A 155 1.77 -3.38 17.37
N GLN A 156 2.37 -3.36 16.19
CA GLN A 156 3.47 -2.45 15.88
C GLN A 156 2.97 -1.26 15.05
N PRO A 157 3.08 -0.01 15.54
CA PRO A 157 2.79 1.17 14.75
C PRO A 157 3.85 1.38 13.67
N VAL A 158 3.44 1.35 12.41
CA VAL A 158 4.33 1.63 11.28
C VAL A 158 4.19 3.10 10.87
N SER A 159 5.34 3.78 10.71
CA SER A 159 5.37 5.16 10.26
C SER A 159 4.97 5.27 8.78
N VAL A 160 4.00 6.13 8.46
CA VAL A 160 3.56 6.43 7.10
C VAL A 160 3.77 7.91 6.83
N ARG A 161 4.62 8.25 5.85
CA ARG A 161 4.84 9.64 5.47
C ARG A 161 3.76 10.12 4.52
N ASN A 162 3.15 11.24 4.85
CA ASN A 162 2.16 11.92 4.04
C ASN A 162 2.59 13.37 3.79
N PHE A 163 2.38 13.83 2.56
CA PHE A 163 2.68 15.19 2.15
C PHE A 163 1.39 15.91 1.78
N HIS A 164 1.32 17.20 2.10
CA HIS A 164 0.22 18.02 1.63
C HIS A 164 0.20 18.03 0.11
N ARG A 165 -1.00 18.03 -0.48
CA ARG A 165 -1.18 17.87 -1.92
C ARG A 165 -0.33 18.85 -2.72
N ASP A 166 -0.30 20.12 -2.28
CA ASP A 166 0.39 21.23 -2.95
C ASP A 166 1.93 21.13 -2.88
N VAL A 167 2.48 20.23 -2.06
CA VAL A 167 3.92 19.99 -1.94
C VAL A 167 4.29 18.55 -2.27
N ASP A 168 3.31 17.69 -2.55
CA ASP A 168 3.52 16.29 -2.90
C ASP A 168 3.88 16.16 -4.38
N ARG A 169 5.15 16.43 -4.70
CA ARG A 169 5.69 16.35 -6.07
C ARG A 169 5.88 14.93 -6.61
N PHE A 170 5.50 13.90 -5.86
CA PHE A 170 5.70 12.50 -6.25
C PHE A 170 4.39 11.76 -6.49
N LEU A 171 3.47 11.79 -5.52
CA LEU A 171 2.18 11.07 -5.62
C LEU A 171 1.00 11.97 -5.98
N ALA A 172 1.13 13.29 -5.83
CA ALA A 172 0.11 14.23 -6.26
C ALA A 172 0.51 14.90 -7.59
N PHE A 173 -0.50 15.08 -8.44
CA PHE A 173 -0.40 15.83 -9.70
C PHE A 173 -1.25 17.09 -9.57
N GLY A 174 -0.77 18.22 -10.06
CA GLY A 174 -1.56 19.46 -10.05
C GLY A 174 -0.84 20.73 -10.51
N ASP A 175 0.48 20.84 -10.27
CA ASP A 175 1.13 22.16 -10.34
C ASP A 175 2.05 22.37 -11.55
N CYS A 176 1.98 21.50 -12.57
CA CYS A 176 2.80 21.61 -13.77
C CYS A 176 1.97 22.17 -14.94
N PRO A 177 2.18 23.44 -15.36
CA PRO A 177 1.43 24.05 -16.47
C PRO A 177 1.52 23.25 -17.76
N TYR A 178 2.67 22.62 -18.03
CA TYR A 178 2.83 21.76 -19.20
C TYR A 178 1.92 20.54 -19.16
N MET A 179 1.84 19.85 -18.02
CA MET A 179 0.95 18.70 -17.85
C MET A 179 -0.52 19.10 -17.96
N SER A 180 -0.90 20.24 -17.39
CA SER A 180 -2.26 20.78 -17.51
C SER A 180 -2.61 21.11 -18.97
N ASN A 181 -1.70 21.76 -19.70
CA ASN A 181 -1.89 22.08 -21.11
C ASN A 181 -1.94 20.82 -21.99
N ASP A 182 -1.07 19.83 -21.75
CA ASP A 182 -1.10 18.56 -22.47
C ASP A 182 -2.37 17.75 -22.16
N PHE A 183 -2.87 17.81 -20.92
CA PHE A 183 -4.15 17.23 -20.57
C PHE A 183 -5.30 17.87 -21.36
N ILE A 184 -5.37 19.21 -21.38
CA ILE A 184 -6.38 19.96 -22.15
C ILE A 184 -6.28 19.60 -23.64
N ARG A 185 -5.06 19.64 -24.20
CA ARG A 185 -4.79 19.30 -25.59
C ARG A 185 -5.32 17.90 -25.95
N ARG A 186 -5.13 16.91 -25.07
CA ARG A 186 -5.62 15.53 -25.29
C ARG A 186 -7.13 15.41 -25.05
N SER A 187 -7.71 16.15 -24.10
CA SER A 187 -9.15 16.11 -23.85
C SER A 187 -9.97 16.82 -24.92
N GLU A 188 -9.34 17.65 -25.75
CA GLU A 188 -9.98 18.40 -26.83
C GLU A 188 -9.49 17.95 -28.21
N ASP A 189 -8.65 16.90 -28.29
CA ASP A 189 -8.08 16.43 -29.55
C ASP A 189 -9.20 15.89 -30.47
N PRO A 190 -9.51 16.59 -31.58
CA PRO A 190 -10.64 16.24 -32.41
C PRO A 190 -10.43 14.92 -33.15
N GLU A 191 -9.19 14.49 -33.41
CA GLU A 191 -8.94 13.19 -34.04
C GLU A 191 -9.23 12.05 -33.08
N VAL A 192 -8.87 12.20 -31.81
CA VAL A 192 -9.14 11.20 -30.76
C VAL A 192 -10.62 11.13 -30.42
N TRP A 193 -11.27 12.29 -30.28
CA TRP A 193 -12.65 12.34 -29.78
C TRP A 193 -13.71 12.17 -30.87
N LYS A 194 -13.40 12.40 -32.15
CA LYS A 194 -14.37 12.29 -33.24
C LYS A 194 -15.04 10.91 -33.29
N GLU A 195 -14.26 9.82 -33.25
CA GLU A 195 -14.82 8.47 -33.32
C GLU A 195 -15.65 8.14 -32.07
N LEU A 196 -15.15 8.51 -30.89
CA LEU A 196 -15.86 8.35 -29.62
C LEU A 196 -17.18 9.13 -29.60
N ASP A 197 -17.18 10.37 -30.10
CA ASP A 197 -18.38 11.20 -30.14
C ASP A 197 -19.40 10.69 -31.16
N GLU A 198 -18.97 10.35 -32.38
CA GLU A 198 -19.86 9.80 -33.40
C GLU A 198 -20.54 8.51 -32.92
N GLN A 199 -19.79 7.65 -32.22
CA GLN A 199 -20.31 6.37 -31.72
C GLN A 199 -21.17 6.54 -30.45
N PHE A 200 -20.69 7.28 -29.46
CA PHE A 200 -21.27 7.26 -28.11
C PHE A 200 -22.12 8.48 -27.78
N ARG A 201 -21.98 9.62 -28.47
CA ARG A 201 -22.78 10.81 -28.16
C ARG A 201 -24.29 10.59 -28.33
N PRO A 202 -24.79 9.95 -29.39
CA PRO A 202 -26.23 9.70 -29.53
C PRO A 202 -26.79 8.71 -28.49
N ILE A 203 -25.97 7.75 -28.05
CA ILE A 203 -26.40 6.61 -27.23
C ILE A 203 -26.21 6.89 -25.74
N ILE A 204 -25.13 7.59 -25.37
CA ILE A 204 -24.74 7.82 -23.98
C ILE A 204 -24.94 9.29 -23.61
N PHE A 205 -24.23 10.21 -24.27
CA PHE A 205 -24.20 11.59 -23.80
C PHE A 205 -25.55 12.30 -23.93
N ASN A 206 -26.24 12.13 -25.07
CA ASN A 206 -27.57 12.72 -25.26
C ASN A 206 -28.61 12.11 -24.32
N GLN A 207 -28.52 10.81 -24.02
CA GLN A 207 -29.44 10.15 -23.11
C GLN A 207 -29.21 10.59 -21.66
N ILE A 208 -27.95 10.69 -21.23
CA ILE A 208 -27.60 11.20 -19.90
C ILE A 208 -28.05 12.66 -19.75
N ALA A 209 -27.83 13.51 -20.76
CA ALA A 209 -28.22 14.92 -20.72
C ALA A 209 -29.74 15.14 -20.67
N GLN A 210 -30.55 14.15 -21.03
CA GLN A 210 -32.02 14.20 -20.88
C GLN A 210 -32.49 13.63 -19.54
N ALA A 211 -31.67 12.80 -18.88
CA ALA A 211 -32.00 12.14 -17.63
C ALA A 211 -31.68 12.98 -16.37
N PHE A 212 -30.93 14.08 -16.54
CA PHE A 212 -30.54 15.04 -15.52
C PHE A 212 -30.87 16.46 -15.97
#